data_AF-A0A2N5ZEF8-F1
#
_entry.id   AF-A0A2N5ZEF8-F1
#
_cell.length_a   1.000
_cell.length_b   1.000
_cell.length_c   1.000
_cell.angle_alpha   90.00
_cell.angle_beta   90.00
_cell.angle_gamma   90.00
#
_symmetry.space_group_name_H-M   'P 1'
#
loop_
_entity.id
_entity.type
_entity.pdbx_description
1 polymer ?
#
loop_
_entity_poly.entity_id
_entity_poly.type
_entity_poly.pdbx_seq_one_letter_code
_entity_poly.pdbx_strand_id
1 'polypeptide(L)'
;MKRQILLILTLLPLFLNAQISIYDIQYTTESVDGTYPSTYANQIVTTGGIVTIANYNGGTYFIETSKGGAWNGIFIYDNSNSPSVGDSIVITGLVYEYNGLTELKDLTSFEVISTNNPLPPFTQINTNEVEEEAYEGVMVQISDCNVTETYDNYGAWKTNDGSGDCEIAAAIYNMENDLPLFLNYPLASVQGIVTNYYGQCILPRSINDIQAAEGAFILSTNDTYVLDESTLALPIHIRLLNQNANITNYELSMSYDPTIFSFTGFESDNTISETGTVTDNSTTGLINLSFNGNIDFSDFSTLIKLNLTPIANGDGLLQFTSASINNVNLDYLQTGELLSGSDGCDTPQADTITVIQRPLLNIPAIVANGETFVIECFAPEATNSWDASLYFENVTVDLTISNVDYDTNLDKWTLQATLPNVEFYELYDLHVTASGGISDTARNAVKVIDQYKDEYYFIQITDTHLPGHTFYGDEGYETDESELTDLEKVINDINLINPEFVLLTGDLINEGELEDFECLRHHTKTVQLLEKFEVPVFIVPGNHDLGGWDATPPSQGTSRREWWRFFGWRQQSIPPVQEEYYTHDYSFNYDEVHFI
;
A
#
# COMPACT_ATOMS: atom_id res chain seq x y z
N MET A 1 -42.53 -63.07 42.99
CA MET A 1 -41.22 -63.12 42.30
C MET A 1 -40.74 -61.69 42.08
N LYS A 2 -39.72 -61.26 42.83
CA LYS A 2 -39.04 -59.97 42.63
C LYS A 2 -37.96 -60.18 41.57
N ARG A 3 -37.97 -59.42 40.47
CA ARG A 3 -36.84 -59.36 39.52
C ARG A 3 -36.19 -57.99 39.66
N GLN A 4 -34.92 -58.03 40.04
CA GLN A 4 -34.05 -56.89 40.28
C GLN A 4 -33.69 -56.22 38.94
N ILE A 5 -33.73 -54.89 38.93
CA ILE A 5 -33.18 -54.05 37.87
C ILE A 5 -31.68 -53.92 38.14
N LEU A 6 -30.86 -54.37 37.20
CA LEU A 6 -29.41 -54.21 37.23
C LEU A 6 -29.08 -52.81 36.66
N LEU A 7 -28.66 -51.88 37.51
CA LEU A 7 -28.16 -50.58 37.10
C LEU A 7 -26.66 -50.73 36.80
N ILE A 8 -26.27 -50.62 35.53
CA ILE A 8 -24.86 -50.58 35.13
C ILE A 8 -24.42 -49.11 35.19
N LEU A 9 -23.61 -48.77 36.19
CA LEU A 9 -22.96 -47.47 36.30
C LEU A 9 -21.59 -47.59 35.59
N THR A 10 -21.49 -47.09 34.36
CA THR A 10 -20.20 -46.92 33.67
C THR A 10 -19.50 -45.69 34.22
N LEU A 11 -18.55 -45.88 35.14
CA LEU A 11 -17.55 -44.84 35.44
C LEU A 11 -16.59 -44.76 34.25
N LEU A 12 -16.69 -43.70 33.44
CA LEU A 12 -15.58 -43.28 32.59
C LEU A 12 -14.49 -42.70 33.49
N PRO A 13 -13.22 -43.12 33.37
CA PRO A 13 -12.13 -42.40 34.02
C PRO A 13 -11.97 -41.05 33.30
N LEU A 14 -12.37 -39.96 33.96
CA LEU A 14 -11.89 -38.62 33.63
C LEU A 14 -10.39 -38.59 33.94
N PHE A 15 -9.56 -38.85 32.93
CA PHE A 15 -8.16 -38.45 33.01
C PHE A 15 -8.15 -36.92 32.98
N LEU A 16 -8.09 -36.29 34.15
CA LEU A 16 -7.58 -34.93 34.25
C LEU A 16 -6.11 -35.00 33.85
N ASN A 17 -5.78 -34.68 32.60
CA ASN A 17 -4.41 -34.31 32.28
C ASN A 17 -4.13 -33.02 33.06
N ALA A 18 -3.16 -33.08 33.97
CA ALA A 18 -2.74 -31.89 34.70
C ALA A 18 -2.19 -30.88 33.68
N GLN A 19 -2.70 -29.65 33.74
CA GLN A 19 -2.20 -28.55 32.90
C GLN A 19 -0.77 -28.22 33.35
N ILE A 20 0.14 -28.18 32.39
CA ILE A 20 1.52 -27.73 32.59
C ILE A 20 1.53 -26.22 32.36
N SER A 21 2.14 -25.46 33.27
CA SER A 21 2.21 -24.01 33.12
C SER A 21 3.18 -23.62 32.00
N ILE A 22 2.95 -22.47 31.34
CA ILE A 22 3.90 -21.95 30.34
C ILE A 22 5.30 -21.80 30.96
N TYR A 23 5.36 -21.33 32.22
CA TYR A 23 6.60 -21.25 32.99
C TYR A 23 7.33 -22.59 33.07
N ASP A 24 6.64 -23.69 33.38
CA ASP A 24 7.30 -25.00 33.47
C ASP A 24 7.80 -25.47 32.10
N ILE A 25 7.10 -25.13 31.01
CA ILE A 25 7.52 -25.45 29.64
C ILE A 25 8.78 -24.65 29.29
N GLN A 26 8.79 -23.34 29.53
CA GLN A 26 9.87 -22.44 29.12
C GLN A 26 11.09 -22.46 30.05
N TYR A 27 10.90 -22.69 31.35
CA TYR A 27 11.98 -22.51 32.31
C TYR A 27 13.07 -23.55 32.14
N THR A 28 14.25 -23.06 31.76
CA THR A 28 15.49 -23.83 31.77
C THR A 28 16.68 -22.91 32.07
N THR A 29 17.70 -23.48 32.68
CA THR A 29 18.99 -22.83 32.94
C THR A 29 20.16 -23.61 32.34
N GLU A 30 19.86 -24.73 31.67
CA GLU A 30 20.84 -25.62 31.08
C GLU A 30 20.98 -25.29 29.60
N SER A 31 22.15 -24.79 29.19
CA SER A 31 22.39 -24.52 27.78
C SER A 31 22.88 -25.76 27.03
N VAL A 32 22.39 -25.93 25.80
CA VAL A 32 22.81 -26.97 24.86
C VAL A 32 23.09 -26.29 23.52
N ASP A 33 24.34 -26.40 23.05
CA ASP A 33 24.80 -25.83 21.77
C ASP A 33 24.49 -24.32 21.59
N GLY A 34 24.49 -23.57 22.69
CA GLY A 34 24.23 -22.11 22.69
C GLY A 34 22.74 -21.74 22.76
N THR A 35 21.85 -22.71 22.88
CA THR A 35 20.41 -22.54 23.07
C THR A 35 19.97 -23.05 24.44
N TYR A 36 18.74 -22.78 24.84
CA TYR A 36 18.18 -23.20 26.13
C TYR A 36 16.90 -24.00 25.90
N PRO A 37 16.99 -25.27 25.47
CA PRO A 37 15.81 -26.05 25.12
C PRO A 37 14.95 -26.38 26.34
N SER A 38 13.64 -26.44 26.13
CA SER A 38 12.64 -26.86 27.10
C SER A 38 12.92 -28.25 27.66
N THR A 39 12.75 -28.42 28.98
CA THR A 39 12.77 -29.74 29.63
C THR A 39 11.58 -30.62 29.24
N TYR A 40 10.57 -30.04 28.58
CA TYR A 40 9.40 -30.72 28.03
C TYR A 40 9.51 -31.01 26.53
N ALA A 41 10.63 -30.71 25.88
CA ALA A 41 10.82 -30.98 24.45
C ALA A 41 10.47 -32.44 24.07
N ASN A 42 9.75 -32.59 22.96
CA ASN A 42 9.19 -33.85 22.45
C ASN A 42 8.07 -34.49 23.30
N GLN A 43 7.49 -33.76 24.26
CA GLN A 43 6.34 -34.22 25.04
C GLN A 43 5.07 -33.51 24.59
N ILE A 44 3.94 -34.23 24.67
CA ILE A 44 2.61 -33.63 24.45
C ILE A 44 2.12 -33.10 25.79
N VAL A 45 1.83 -31.80 25.86
CA VAL A 45 1.39 -31.11 27.08
C VAL A 45 0.07 -30.38 26.82
N THR A 46 -0.73 -30.23 27.88
CA THR A 46 -1.88 -29.32 27.89
C THR A 46 -1.47 -28.05 28.64
N THR A 47 -1.58 -26.88 28.01
CA THR A 47 -1.30 -25.58 28.62
C THR A 47 -2.35 -24.54 28.21
N GLY A 48 -2.23 -23.31 28.72
CA GLY A 48 -3.16 -22.24 28.39
C GLY A 48 -2.66 -20.87 28.81
N GLY A 49 -3.14 -19.84 28.11
CA GLY A 49 -2.69 -18.46 28.25
C GLY A 49 -3.64 -17.48 27.55
N ILE A 50 -3.33 -16.20 27.64
CA ILE A 50 -3.98 -15.13 26.89
C ILE A 50 -3.23 -14.94 25.58
N VAL A 51 -3.96 -14.87 24.47
CA VAL A 51 -3.41 -14.60 23.14
C VAL A 51 -2.95 -13.14 23.06
N THR A 52 -1.64 -12.93 22.87
CA THR A 52 -0.99 -11.61 22.89
C THR A 52 -0.75 -11.05 21.48
N ILE A 53 -0.51 -11.93 20.51
CA ILE A 53 -0.51 -11.68 19.06
C ILE A 53 -1.34 -12.78 18.41
N ALA A 54 -2.14 -12.42 17.40
CA ALA A 54 -2.85 -13.36 16.53
C ALA A 54 -2.39 -13.20 15.07
N ASN A 55 -2.55 -14.26 14.26
CA ASN A 55 -2.29 -14.27 12.81
C ASN A 55 -0.88 -13.82 12.39
N TYR A 56 0.12 -14.12 13.21
CA TYR A 56 1.52 -13.94 12.87
C TYR A 56 1.98 -14.97 11.82
N ASN A 57 2.80 -14.57 10.84
CA ASN A 57 3.43 -15.47 9.85
C ASN A 57 2.49 -16.53 9.22
N GLY A 58 1.29 -16.14 8.78
CA GLY A 58 0.39 -17.05 8.08
C GLY A 58 -0.53 -17.89 8.96
N GLY A 59 -0.74 -17.49 10.23
CA GLY A 59 -1.79 -18.06 11.09
C GLY A 59 -1.35 -18.35 12.52
N THR A 60 -0.05 -18.41 12.78
CA THR A 60 0.55 -18.66 14.10
C THR A 60 0.30 -17.53 15.09
N TYR A 61 0.50 -17.79 16.39
CA TYR A 61 0.17 -16.82 17.44
C TYR A 61 1.02 -17.00 18.68
N PHE A 62 1.00 -16.00 19.56
CA PHE A 62 1.69 -16.03 20.85
C PHE A 62 0.67 -16.07 21.98
N ILE A 63 0.96 -16.83 23.04
CA ILE A 63 0.21 -16.78 24.29
C ILE A 63 1.12 -16.51 25.46
N GLU A 64 0.60 -15.82 26.46
CA GLU A 64 1.31 -15.57 27.72
C GLU A 64 0.36 -15.72 28.91
N THR A 65 0.90 -16.09 30.07
CA THR A 65 0.08 -16.17 31.28
C THR A 65 -0.47 -14.79 31.64
N SER A 66 -1.66 -14.71 32.23
CA SER A 66 -2.30 -13.42 32.57
C SER A 66 -1.49 -12.55 33.56
N LYS A 67 -0.48 -13.14 34.23
CA LYS A 67 0.42 -12.41 35.13
C LYS A 67 1.58 -11.74 34.38
N GLY A 68 1.91 -12.27 33.20
CA GLY A 68 3.12 -11.98 32.47
C GLY A 68 4.42 -12.29 33.23
N GLY A 69 5.55 -11.88 32.66
CA GLY A 69 6.86 -12.01 33.29
C GLY A 69 7.75 -13.06 32.65
N ALA A 70 9.02 -13.10 33.08
CA ALA A 70 10.00 -14.04 32.58
C ALA A 70 9.49 -15.51 32.54
N TRP A 71 9.73 -16.19 31.43
CA TRP A 71 9.32 -17.55 31.08
C TRP A 71 7.80 -17.76 30.99
N ASN A 72 6.98 -16.70 30.92
CA ASN A 72 5.52 -16.85 30.89
C ASN A 72 4.90 -16.76 29.48
N GLY A 73 5.70 -16.55 28.44
CA GLY A 73 5.27 -16.49 27.04
C GLY A 73 5.66 -17.74 26.25
N ILE A 74 4.89 -18.10 25.22
CA ILE A 74 5.24 -19.19 24.32
C ILE A 74 4.66 -18.96 22.93
N PHE A 75 5.45 -19.31 21.92
CA PHE A 75 5.05 -19.28 20.52
C PHE A 75 4.25 -20.53 20.15
N ILE A 76 3.15 -20.36 19.42
CA ILE A 76 2.28 -21.44 18.99
C ILE A 76 2.31 -21.54 17.47
N TYR A 77 2.97 -22.60 16.98
CA TYR A 77 3.00 -22.94 15.57
C TYR A 77 1.74 -23.74 15.20
N ASP A 78 0.66 -23.02 14.96
CA ASP A 78 -0.61 -23.57 14.48
C ASP A 78 -1.23 -22.66 13.42
N ASN A 79 -1.55 -23.23 12.26
CA ASN A 79 -2.25 -22.55 11.16
C ASN A 79 -3.68 -23.06 10.97
N SER A 80 -4.16 -23.94 11.87
CA SER A 80 -5.49 -24.55 11.78
C SER A 80 -6.53 -23.81 12.62
N ASN A 81 -6.12 -23.18 13.72
CA ASN A 81 -6.98 -22.38 14.59
C ASN A 81 -6.55 -20.91 14.54
N SER A 82 -7.52 -19.99 14.52
CA SER A 82 -7.27 -18.54 14.43
C SER A 82 -7.90 -17.81 15.62
N PRO A 83 -7.28 -17.85 16.82
CA PRO A 83 -7.77 -17.09 17.97
C PRO A 83 -7.67 -15.58 17.75
N SER A 84 -8.40 -14.80 18.54
CA SER A 84 -8.27 -13.35 18.60
C SER A 84 -7.37 -12.91 19.76
N VAL A 85 -6.69 -11.77 19.62
CA VAL A 85 -5.95 -11.14 20.72
C VAL A 85 -6.88 -10.90 21.91
N GLY A 86 -6.45 -11.28 23.12
CA GLY A 86 -7.24 -11.23 24.34
C GLY A 86 -8.08 -12.49 24.61
N ASP A 87 -8.09 -13.48 23.73
CA ASP A 87 -8.70 -14.78 24.02
C ASP A 87 -7.87 -15.54 25.05
N SER A 88 -8.54 -16.12 26.05
CA SER A 88 -7.95 -17.11 26.96
C SER A 88 -8.21 -18.49 26.38
N ILE A 89 -7.13 -19.19 26.04
CA ILE A 89 -7.22 -20.50 25.39
C ILE A 89 -6.59 -21.60 26.24
N VAL A 90 -7.09 -22.81 26.08
CA VAL A 90 -6.47 -24.06 26.56
C VAL A 90 -6.20 -24.94 25.36
N ILE A 91 -4.94 -25.33 25.20
CA ILE A 91 -4.46 -26.07 24.04
C ILE A 91 -3.67 -27.29 24.48
N THR A 92 -3.69 -28.34 23.66
CA THR A 92 -2.85 -29.53 23.85
C THR A 92 -2.04 -29.78 22.59
N GLY A 93 -0.72 -29.80 22.71
CA GLY A 93 0.20 -29.89 21.57
C GLY A 93 1.56 -30.45 21.97
N LEU A 94 2.39 -30.68 20.97
CA LEU A 94 3.78 -31.11 21.12
C LEU A 94 4.66 -29.90 21.44
N VAL A 95 5.43 -29.95 22.53
CA VAL A 95 6.53 -29.01 22.78
C VAL A 95 7.69 -29.37 21.86
N TYR A 96 8.16 -28.40 21.09
CA TYR A 96 9.16 -28.58 20.06
C TYR A 96 10.20 -27.46 20.09
N GLU A 97 11.44 -27.80 19.78
CA GLU A 97 12.56 -26.87 19.70
C GLU A 97 12.86 -26.60 18.23
N TYR A 98 12.69 -25.36 17.79
CA TYR A 98 12.96 -24.95 16.41
C TYR A 98 13.99 -23.83 16.37
N ASN A 99 15.22 -24.16 15.96
CA ASN A 99 16.34 -23.21 15.89
C ASN A 99 16.61 -22.44 17.21
N GLY A 100 16.34 -23.08 18.35
CA GLY A 100 16.52 -22.48 19.68
C GLY A 100 15.29 -21.74 20.23
N LEU A 101 14.17 -21.72 19.50
CA LEU A 101 12.87 -21.25 19.97
C LEU A 101 12.04 -22.43 20.49
N THR A 102 11.50 -22.30 21.70
CA THR A 102 10.52 -23.23 22.27
C THR A 102 9.13 -22.91 21.72
N GLU A 103 8.55 -23.84 20.96
CA GLU A 103 7.22 -23.69 20.36
C GLU A 103 6.27 -24.84 20.71
N LEU A 104 4.97 -24.57 20.66
CA LEU A 104 3.93 -25.61 20.68
C LEU A 104 3.37 -25.83 19.28
N LYS A 105 3.36 -27.07 18.80
CA LYS A 105 2.87 -27.45 17.46
C LYS A 105 2.01 -28.71 17.50
N ASP A 106 1.47 -29.11 16.34
CA ASP A 106 0.69 -30.34 16.16
C ASP A 106 -0.45 -30.45 17.18
N LEU A 107 -1.28 -29.40 17.28
CA LEU A 107 -2.33 -29.30 18.30
C LEU A 107 -3.38 -30.42 18.12
N THR A 108 -3.70 -31.10 19.22
CA THR A 108 -4.73 -32.15 19.30
C THR A 108 -5.99 -31.70 20.02
N SER A 109 -5.93 -30.55 20.70
CA SER A 109 -7.07 -29.89 21.35
C SER A 109 -6.86 -28.38 21.33
N PHE A 110 -7.92 -27.64 21.06
CA PHE A 110 -7.98 -26.19 21.11
C PHE A 110 -9.35 -25.77 21.65
N GLU A 111 -9.35 -24.98 22.72
CA GLU A 111 -10.58 -24.47 23.35
C GLU A 111 -10.39 -23.00 23.75
N VAL A 112 -11.32 -22.14 23.33
CA VAL A 112 -11.42 -20.75 23.82
C VAL A 112 -12.29 -20.75 25.07
N ILE A 113 -11.71 -20.36 26.21
CA ILE A 113 -12.36 -20.33 27.52
C ILE A 113 -13.11 -19.01 27.74
N SER A 114 -12.50 -17.89 27.35
CA SER A 114 -13.09 -16.55 27.41
C SER A 114 -12.46 -15.64 26.37
N THR A 115 -13.14 -14.57 25.99
CA THR A 115 -12.68 -13.61 24.98
C THR A 115 -12.56 -12.20 25.59
N ASN A 116 -11.83 -11.29 24.93
CA ASN A 116 -11.66 -9.89 25.35
C ASN A 116 -11.11 -9.72 26.78
N ASN A 117 -10.20 -10.60 27.20
CA ASN A 117 -9.52 -10.46 28.48
C ASN A 117 -8.45 -9.36 28.39
N PRO A 118 -8.11 -8.69 29.52
CA PRO A 118 -6.95 -7.80 29.57
C PRO A 118 -5.69 -8.55 29.16
N LEU A 119 -4.84 -7.90 28.39
CA LEU A 119 -3.53 -8.46 28.02
C LEU A 119 -2.60 -8.50 29.24
N PRO A 120 -1.65 -9.46 29.27
CA PRO A 120 -0.59 -9.49 30.27
C PRO A 120 0.14 -8.13 30.35
N PRO A 121 0.55 -7.70 31.55
CA PRO A 121 1.34 -6.49 31.69
C PRO A 121 2.73 -6.68 31.07
N PHE A 122 3.27 -5.62 30.47
CA PHE A 122 4.64 -5.64 29.95
C PHE A 122 5.68 -5.80 31.06
N THR A 123 6.61 -6.71 30.83
CA THR A 123 7.77 -6.92 31.72
C THR A 123 8.84 -5.89 31.41
N GLN A 124 9.22 -5.09 32.41
CA GLN A 124 10.27 -4.09 32.26
C GLN A 124 11.63 -4.79 32.21
N ILE A 125 12.40 -4.54 31.16
CA ILE A 125 13.74 -5.08 30.95
C ILE A 125 14.65 -3.97 30.40
N ASN A 126 15.96 -4.18 30.48
CA ASN A 126 16.94 -3.40 29.75
C ASN A 126 17.10 -3.96 28.33
N THR A 127 17.61 -3.13 27.42
CA THR A 127 17.82 -3.50 26.01
C THR A 127 18.68 -4.75 25.82
N ASN A 128 19.73 -4.94 26.62
CA ASN A 128 20.57 -6.14 26.54
C ASN A 128 19.90 -7.42 27.05
N GLU A 129 18.82 -7.32 27.82
CA GLU A 129 18.10 -8.48 28.36
C GLU A 129 17.17 -9.11 27.33
N VAL A 130 16.93 -8.46 26.18
CA VAL A 130 16.16 -9.04 25.05
C VAL A 130 16.80 -10.33 24.53
N GLU A 131 18.11 -10.49 24.70
CA GLU A 131 18.84 -11.71 24.34
C GLU A 131 18.71 -12.85 25.37
N GLU A 132 18.09 -12.60 26.53
CA GLU A 132 17.91 -13.64 27.54
C GLU A 132 16.72 -14.53 27.23
N GLU A 133 16.95 -15.85 27.28
CA GLU A 133 15.91 -16.89 27.13
C GLU A 133 14.67 -16.64 27.99
N ALA A 134 14.88 -16.02 29.16
CA ALA A 134 13.84 -15.66 30.11
C ALA A 134 12.71 -14.84 29.48
N TYR A 135 12.94 -14.12 28.39
CA TYR A 135 11.94 -13.26 27.78
C TYR A 135 11.41 -13.79 26.45
N GLU A 136 11.84 -14.97 25.99
CA GLU A 136 11.31 -15.56 24.75
C GLU A 136 9.77 -15.69 24.78
N GLY A 137 9.10 -15.09 23.80
CA GLY A 137 7.63 -15.07 23.68
C GLY A 137 6.90 -14.18 24.69
N VAL A 138 7.62 -13.43 25.53
CA VAL A 138 7.08 -12.58 26.61
C VAL A 138 6.82 -11.16 26.11
N MET A 139 5.72 -10.55 26.56
CA MET A 139 5.47 -9.12 26.39
C MET A 139 6.43 -8.31 27.28
N VAL A 140 7.28 -7.50 26.66
CA VAL A 140 8.31 -6.69 27.32
C VAL A 140 8.17 -5.19 27.02
N GLN A 141 8.78 -4.38 27.88
CA GLN A 141 9.00 -2.95 27.65
C GLN A 141 10.45 -2.61 27.99
N ILE A 142 11.11 -1.93 27.07
CA ILE A 142 12.36 -1.20 27.28
C ILE A 142 12.05 0.30 27.39
N SER A 143 12.84 1.04 28.16
CA SER A 143 12.58 2.47 28.44
C SER A 143 13.85 3.31 28.31
N ASP A 144 13.67 4.61 28.10
CA ASP A 144 14.75 5.61 28.03
C ASP A 144 15.87 5.24 27.03
N CYS A 145 15.47 4.78 25.84
CA CYS A 145 16.37 4.29 24.81
C CYS A 145 16.65 5.38 23.76
N ASN A 146 17.79 5.28 23.06
CA ASN A 146 18.07 6.09 21.88
C ASN A 146 18.21 5.19 20.66
N VAL A 147 17.75 5.62 19.50
CA VAL A 147 17.96 4.90 18.24
C VAL A 147 19.45 4.85 17.91
N THR A 148 19.99 3.66 17.69
CA THR A 148 21.40 3.43 17.36
C THR A 148 21.63 3.03 15.91
N GLU A 149 20.62 2.45 15.25
CA GLU A 149 20.58 2.20 13.81
C GLU A 149 19.17 2.49 13.30
N THR A 150 19.06 3.21 12.17
CA THR A 150 17.78 3.45 11.48
C THR A 150 17.35 2.22 10.68
N TYR A 151 16.24 2.32 9.93
CA TYR A 151 15.69 1.22 9.15
C TYR A 151 16.72 0.56 8.24
N ASP A 152 16.75 -0.77 8.26
CA ASP A 152 17.41 -1.61 7.29
C ASP A 152 16.48 -1.95 6.11
N ASN A 153 16.94 -2.78 5.18
CA ASN A 153 16.17 -3.17 3.99
C ASN A 153 14.91 -4.00 4.29
N TYR A 154 14.71 -4.42 5.54
CA TYR A 154 13.55 -5.17 6.00
C TYR A 154 12.66 -4.34 6.94
N GLY A 155 12.97 -3.05 7.14
CA GLY A 155 12.26 -2.14 8.04
C GLY A 155 12.62 -2.32 9.52
N ALA A 156 13.59 -3.17 9.85
CA ALA A 156 14.07 -3.36 11.22
C ALA A 156 15.03 -2.23 11.62
N TRP A 157 15.11 -1.92 12.91
CA TRP A 157 15.94 -0.84 13.45
C TRP A 157 16.45 -1.19 14.86
N LYS A 158 17.40 -0.40 15.40
CA LYS A 158 17.99 -0.69 16.72
C LYS A 158 17.89 0.47 17.69
N THR A 159 17.81 0.13 18.97
CA THR A 159 17.81 1.08 20.08
C THR A 159 18.58 0.58 21.29
N ASN A 160 19.01 1.50 22.14
CA ASN A 160 19.90 1.20 23.27
C ASN A 160 19.61 2.14 24.46
N ASP A 161 19.43 1.58 25.65
CA ASP A 161 19.27 2.31 26.92
C ASP A 161 20.60 2.54 27.68
N GLY A 162 21.71 2.14 27.07
CA GLY A 162 23.05 2.14 27.63
C GLY A 162 23.56 0.76 28.06
N SER A 163 22.71 -0.28 28.07
CA SER A 163 23.08 -1.64 28.43
C SER A 163 23.56 -2.49 27.23
N GLY A 164 23.08 -2.23 26.02
CA GLY A 164 23.39 -2.99 24.80
C GLY A 164 22.42 -2.64 23.67
N ASP A 165 22.73 -2.98 22.42
CA ASP A 165 21.78 -2.74 21.33
C ASP A 165 20.65 -3.78 21.37
N CYS A 166 19.42 -3.34 21.11
CA CYS A 166 18.24 -4.16 20.93
C CYS A 166 17.65 -3.89 19.55
N GLU A 167 17.34 -4.96 18.82
CA GLU A 167 16.66 -4.88 17.53
C GLU A 167 15.13 -4.86 17.69
N ILE A 168 14.49 -4.02 16.90
CA ILE A 168 13.05 -3.90 16.76
C ILE A 168 12.69 -4.31 15.33
N ALA A 169 11.97 -5.42 15.17
CA ALA A 169 11.71 -5.98 13.85
C ALA A 169 10.33 -5.59 13.30
N ALA A 170 10.25 -5.41 11.98
CA ALA A 170 9.06 -5.02 11.24
C ALA A 170 8.11 -6.18 10.89
N ALA A 171 8.17 -7.29 11.63
CA ALA A 171 7.42 -8.51 11.29
C ALA A 171 5.90 -8.43 11.60
N ILE A 172 5.48 -7.53 12.50
CA ILE A 172 4.07 -7.30 12.84
C ILE A 172 3.67 -5.86 12.50
N TYR A 173 4.49 -4.91 12.95
CA TYR A 173 4.30 -3.50 12.68
C TYR A 173 5.60 -2.94 12.09
N ASN A 174 5.53 -2.49 10.83
CA ASN A 174 6.63 -1.79 10.18
C ASN A 174 6.48 -0.28 10.40
N MET A 175 7.34 0.29 11.25
CA MET A 175 7.31 1.72 11.60
C MET A 175 7.74 2.63 10.44
N GLU A 176 8.50 2.10 9.47
CA GLU A 176 8.97 2.85 8.30
C GLU A 176 7.82 3.45 7.48
N ASN A 177 6.69 2.76 7.43
CA ASN A 177 5.49 3.21 6.71
C ASN A 177 4.85 4.48 7.32
N ASP A 178 5.09 4.73 8.61
CA ASP A 178 4.38 5.76 9.38
C ASP A 178 5.30 6.91 9.82
N LEU A 179 6.60 6.64 10.00
CA LEU A 179 7.51 7.53 10.70
C LEU A 179 8.94 7.48 10.12
N PRO A 180 9.54 8.63 9.76
CA PRO A 180 10.99 8.69 9.57
C PRO A 180 11.73 8.52 10.90
N LEU A 181 12.77 7.68 10.90
CA LEU A 181 13.56 7.43 12.09
C LEU A 181 14.95 8.06 11.98
N PHE A 182 15.38 8.72 13.05
CA PHE A 182 16.65 9.45 13.09
C PHE A 182 17.62 8.78 14.07
N LEU A 183 18.91 8.82 13.74
CA LEU A 183 19.94 8.40 14.67
C LEU A 183 19.90 9.26 15.94
N ASN A 184 20.04 8.62 17.10
CA ASN A 184 19.88 9.21 18.44
C ASN A 184 18.48 9.73 18.77
N TYR A 185 17.44 9.39 18.00
CA TYR A 185 16.07 9.74 18.37
C TYR A 185 15.72 9.13 19.74
N PRO A 186 15.30 9.93 20.74
CA PRO A 186 15.08 9.46 22.10
C PRO A 186 13.65 8.94 22.26
N LEU A 187 13.54 7.75 22.85
CA LEU A 187 12.32 7.03 23.09
C LEU A 187 12.09 6.91 24.60
N ALA A 188 10.87 7.25 25.04
CA ALA A 188 10.46 7.01 26.42
C ALA A 188 10.25 5.51 26.66
N SER A 189 9.63 4.81 25.71
CA SER A 189 9.47 3.36 25.78
C SER A 189 9.26 2.70 24.42
N VAL A 190 9.67 1.44 24.31
CA VAL A 190 9.31 0.53 23.23
C VAL A 190 8.79 -0.75 23.85
N GLN A 191 7.64 -1.20 23.36
CA GLN A 191 6.91 -2.35 23.85
C GLN A 191 6.73 -3.38 22.73
N GLY A 192 6.57 -4.64 23.11
CA GLY A 192 6.31 -5.70 22.13
C GLY A 192 6.59 -7.07 22.70
N ILE A 193 6.63 -8.06 21.82
CA ILE A 193 6.93 -9.45 22.19
C ILE A 193 8.34 -9.80 21.74
N VAL A 194 9.13 -10.39 22.62
CA VAL A 194 10.45 -10.88 22.25
C VAL A 194 10.30 -12.17 21.46
N THR A 195 11.02 -12.29 20.35
CA THR A 195 11.15 -13.53 19.60
C THR A 195 12.59 -13.74 19.17
N ASN A 196 12.93 -14.98 18.83
CA ASN A 196 14.20 -15.34 18.22
C ASN A 196 14.05 -15.86 16.77
N TYR A 197 12.86 -15.72 16.16
CA TYR A 197 12.60 -16.28 14.84
C TYR A 197 13.47 -15.67 13.72
N TYR A 198 13.84 -14.39 13.84
CA TYR A 198 14.68 -13.65 12.88
C TYR A 198 16.03 -13.21 13.50
N GLY A 199 16.41 -13.80 14.64
CA GLY A 199 17.29 -13.16 15.61
C GLY A 199 16.49 -12.59 16.78
N GLN A 200 17.17 -12.32 17.90
CA GLN A 200 16.53 -11.82 19.11
C GLN A 200 16.11 -10.37 18.92
N CYS A 201 14.80 -10.14 18.86
CA CYS A 201 14.22 -8.82 18.63
C CYS A 201 12.90 -8.65 19.38
N ILE A 202 12.50 -7.39 19.55
CA ILE A 202 11.16 -7.03 20.00
C ILE A 202 10.26 -6.86 18.76
N LEU A 203 9.04 -7.39 18.83
CA LEU A 203 7.98 -7.21 17.85
C LEU A 203 6.91 -6.26 18.40
N PRO A 204 6.93 -4.96 18.06
CA PRO A 204 5.82 -4.06 18.35
C PRO A 204 4.56 -4.52 17.63
N ARG A 205 3.40 -4.36 18.27
CA ARG A 205 2.11 -4.79 17.70
C ARG A 205 1.45 -3.68 16.88
N SER A 206 1.77 -2.43 17.20
CA SER A 206 1.29 -1.23 16.52
C SER A 206 2.13 -0.04 16.90
N ILE A 207 1.88 1.10 16.26
CA ILE A 207 2.47 2.39 16.63
C ILE A 207 2.31 2.74 18.11
N ASN A 208 1.23 2.30 18.76
CA ASN A 208 0.93 2.57 20.17
C ASN A 208 1.93 1.93 21.15
N ASP A 209 2.71 0.94 20.69
CA ASP A 209 3.73 0.28 21.49
C ASP A 209 5.05 1.06 21.50
N ILE A 210 5.14 2.20 20.81
CA ILE A 210 6.36 3.00 20.69
C ILE A 210 6.06 4.42 21.15
N GLN A 211 6.83 4.92 22.10
CA GLN A 211 6.60 6.24 22.68
C GLN A 211 7.86 7.10 22.62
N ALA A 212 7.75 8.28 22.04
CA ALA A 212 8.84 9.25 22.00
C ALA A 212 9.15 9.80 23.41
N ALA A 213 10.39 10.26 23.63
CA ALA A 213 10.72 11.02 24.82
C ALA A 213 10.03 12.40 24.82
N GLU A 214 9.92 13.02 26.00
CA GLU A 214 9.33 14.36 26.12
C GLU A 214 10.11 15.38 25.26
N GLY A 215 9.38 16.12 24.42
CA GLY A 215 9.96 17.14 23.55
C GLY A 215 10.70 16.62 22.31
N ALA A 216 10.66 15.32 22.02
CA ALA A 216 11.29 14.71 20.84
C ALA A 216 10.45 14.92 19.56
N PHE A 217 10.18 16.17 19.22
CA PHE A 217 9.39 16.53 18.05
C PHE A 217 10.13 16.24 16.75
N ILE A 218 9.39 15.76 15.76
CA ILE A 218 9.83 15.65 14.37
C ILE A 218 9.07 16.68 13.56
N LEU A 219 9.77 17.44 12.72
CA LEU A 219 9.15 18.20 11.64
C LEU A 219 9.49 17.58 10.29
N SER A 220 8.49 17.48 9.43
CA SER A 220 8.70 16.96 8.08
C SER A 220 7.86 17.64 7.01
N THR A 221 8.29 17.50 5.77
CA THR A 221 7.47 17.76 4.57
C THR A 221 7.43 16.50 3.72
N ASN A 222 6.39 16.37 2.91
CA ASN A 222 6.30 15.30 1.92
C ASN A 222 7.01 15.71 0.63
N ASP A 223 7.44 14.73 -0.15
CA ASP A 223 7.84 14.95 -1.54
C ASP A 223 6.66 15.55 -2.30
N THR A 224 6.92 16.62 -3.02
CA THR A 224 5.88 17.38 -3.72
C THR A 224 6.34 17.78 -5.11
N TYR A 225 5.50 17.46 -6.09
CA TYR A 225 5.73 17.72 -7.50
C TYR A 225 4.62 18.66 -7.98
N VAL A 226 5.00 19.82 -8.53
CA VAL A 226 4.05 20.83 -9.02
C VAL A 226 4.18 20.94 -10.54
N LEU A 227 3.12 20.53 -11.24
CA LEU A 227 3.11 20.41 -12.71
C LEU A 227 2.66 21.68 -13.43
N ASP A 228 1.93 22.56 -12.75
CA ASP A 228 1.45 23.83 -13.29
C ASP A 228 2.07 25.03 -12.55
N GLU A 229 1.87 26.24 -13.06
CA GLU A 229 2.31 27.48 -12.38
C GLU A 229 1.40 27.87 -11.21
N SER A 230 0.64 26.92 -10.63
CA SER A 230 -0.27 27.20 -9.53
C SER A 230 0.45 27.27 -8.19
N THR A 231 -0.07 28.08 -7.27
CA THR A 231 0.46 28.14 -5.90
C THR A 231 0.12 26.87 -5.15
N LEU A 232 1.16 26.17 -4.71
CA LEU A 232 1.09 25.03 -3.79
C LEU A 232 1.00 25.53 -2.35
N ALA A 233 0.09 24.96 -1.56
CA ALA A 233 0.08 25.07 -0.10
C ALA A 233 0.77 23.83 0.52
N LEU A 234 2.09 23.88 0.67
CA LEU A 234 2.91 22.77 1.15
C LEU A 234 2.74 22.59 2.67
N PRO A 235 2.18 21.47 3.17
CA PRO A 235 2.05 21.25 4.60
C PRO A 235 3.40 20.93 5.26
N ILE A 236 3.68 21.62 6.36
CA ILE A 236 4.72 21.23 7.32
C ILE A 236 4.05 20.38 8.39
N HIS A 237 4.46 19.13 8.51
CA HIS A 237 3.95 18.22 9.53
C HIS A 237 4.76 18.31 10.81
N ILE A 238 4.08 18.17 11.93
CA ILE A 238 4.68 18.02 13.26
C ILE A 238 4.25 16.67 13.84
N ARG A 239 5.18 15.98 14.50
CA ARG A 239 4.89 14.73 15.19
C ARG A 239 5.58 14.65 16.55
N LEU A 240 4.89 14.05 17.51
CA LEU A 240 5.41 13.64 18.82
C LEU A 240 4.72 12.34 19.24
N LEU A 241 5.40 11.22 18.96
CA LEU A 241 4.82 9.88 19.01
C LEU A 241 4.29 9.50 20.40
N ASN A 242 2.98 9.22 20.49
CA ASN A 242 2.29 8.79 21.72
C ASN A 242 2.59 9.66 22.96
N GLN A 243 2.72 10.95 22.74
CA GLN A 243 3.03 11.94 23.77
C GLN A 243 2.18 13.18 23.57
N ASN A 244 1.97 13.90 24.68
CA ASN A 244 1.28 15.17 24.67
C ASN A 244 2.26 16.28 25.00
N ALA A 245 2.09 17.42 24.36
CA ALA A 245 2.86 18.62 24.67
C ALA A 245 2.00 19.87 24.56
N ASN A 246 2.36 20.88 25.35
CA ASN A 246 1.80 22.21 25.21
C ASN A 246 2.80 23.09 24.45
N ILE A 247 2.43 23.57 23.26
CA ILE A 247 3.28 24.41 22.41
C ILE A 247 2.86 25.87 22.58
N THR A 248 3.75 26.68 23.13
CA THR A 248 3.53 28.11 23.37
C THR A 248 4.19 28.99 22.31
N ASN A 249 5.27 28.50 21.70
CA ASN A 249 5.99 29.17 20.62
C ASN A 249 6.71 28.13 19.75
N TYR A 250 6.93 28.49 18.49
CA TYR A 250 7.90 27.82 17.63
C TYR A 250 8.59 28.83 16.72
N GLU A 251 9.79 28.49 16.27
CA GLU A 251 10.52 29.18 15.20
C GLU A 251 10.78 28.16 14.09
N LEU A 252 10.50 28.53 12.84
CA LEU A 252 10.67 27.69 11.66
C LEU A 252 11.48 28.47 10.62
N SER A 253 12.66 27.96 10.28
CA SER A 253 13.54 28.52 9.25
C SER A 253 13.87 27.49 8.19
N MET A 254 13.59 27.80 6.92
CA MET A 254 13.86 26.93 5.77
C MET A 254 14.51 27.71 4.63
N SER A 255 15.37 27.07 3.83
CA SER A 255 15.89 27.61 2.58
C SER A 255 15.25 26.93 1.38
N TYR A 256 15.16 27.64 0.26
CA TYR A 256 14.71 27.13 -1.03
C TYR A 256 15.43 27.85 -2.17
N ASP A 257 15.45 27.30 -3.38
CA ASP A 257 15.98 27.95 -4.58
C ASP A 257 14.99 29.01 -5.09
N PRO A 258 15.31 30.31 -4.93
CA PRO A 258 14.43 31.39 -5.36
C PRO A 258 14.40 31.62 -6.86
N THR A 259 15.12 30.82 -7.65
CA THR A 259 15.05 30.81 -9.11
C THR A 259 14.01 29.83 -9.65
N ILE A 260 13.62 28.83 -8.84
CA ILE A 260 12.64 27.79 -9.20
C ILE A 260 11.28 28.04 -8.56
N PHE A 261 11.25 28.41 -7.28
CA PHE A 261 10.01 28.72 -6.55
C PHE A 261 10.00 30.15 -6.02
N SER A 262 8.81 30.65 -5.70
CA SER A 262 8.58 31.89 -4.99
C SER A 262 7.72 31.62 -3.75
N PHE A 263 8.24 31.95 -2.57
CA PHE A 263 7.43 31.94 -1.35
C PHE A 263 6.56 33.19 -1.29
N THR A 264 5.24 33.00 -1.23
CA THR A 264 4.24 34.08 -1.30
C THR A 264 3.51 34.32 0.02
N GLY A 265 3.68 33.44 1.00
CA GLY A 265 3.10 33.56 2.33
C GLY A 265 2.85 32.19 2.97
N PHE A 266 2.01 32.16 3.99
CA PHE A 266 1.64 30.94 4.70
C PHE A 266 0.12 30.87 4.90
N GLU A 267 -0.39 29.68 5.19
CA GLU A 267 -1.77 29.46 5.60
C GLU A 267 -1.82 28.78 6.95
N SER A 268 -2.64 29.31 7.85
CA SER A 268 -2.92 28.73 9.16
C SER A 268 -4.21 27.92 9.22
N ASP A 269 -5.10 28.07 8.22
CA ASP A 269 -6.42 27.43 8.24
C ASP A 269 -6.30 25.90 8.19
N ASN A 270 -7.00 25.22 9.10
CA ASN A 270 -6.92 23.78 9.31
C ASN A 270 -5.50 23.30 9.69
N THR A 271 -4.77 24.10 10.48
CA THR A 271 -3.47 23.74 11.06
C THR A 271 -3.48 24.04 12.55
N ILE A 272 -2.54 23.49 13.32
CA ILE A 272 -2.48 23.80 14.77
C ILE A 272 -2.11 25.27 15.05
N SER A 273 -1.47 25.93 14.09
CA SER A 273 -1.11 27.36 14.17
C SER A 273 -2.30 28.32 14.03
N GLU A 274 -3.49 27.85 13.66
CA GLU A 274 -4.72 28.68 13.57
C GLU A 274 -5.08 29.35 14.91
N THR A 275 -4.70 28.73 16.02
CA THR A 275 -5.08 29.16 17.38
C THR A 275 -4.25 30.32 17.94
N GLY A 276 -3.18 30.73 17.26
CA GLY A 276 -2.25 31.76 17.75
C GLY A 276 -1.91 32.82 16.70
N THR A 277 -0.72 33.40 16.82
CA THR A 277 -0.23 34.43 15.91
C THR A 277 1.08 34.00 15.28
N VAL A 278 1.09 33.88 13.95
CA VAL A 278 2.29 33.63 13.14
C VAL A 278 2.81 34.97 12.61
N THR A 279 4.10 35.22 12.78
CA THR A 279 4.82 36.37 12.20
C THR A 279 5.75 35.87 11.10
N ASP A 280 5.67 36.50 9.93
CA ASP A 280 6.52 36.20 8.78
C ASP A 280 7.66 37.22 8.66
N ASN A 281 8.89 36.75 8.79
CA ASN A 281 10.13 37.51 8.60
C ASN A 281 10.95 36.96 7.42
N SER A 282 10.30 36.29 6.47
CA SER A 282 10.93 35.64 5.32
C SER A 282 11.56 36.65 4.37
N THR A 283 12.63 36.22 3.69
CA THR A 283 13.25 36.94 2.57
C THR A 283 13.34 36.02 1.36
N THR A 284 13.66 36.55 0.18
CA THR A 284 13.83 35.71 -1.02
C THR A 284 14.87 34.59 -0.77
N GLY A 285 14.45 33.34 -0.96
CA GLY A 285 15.26 32.14 -0.74
C GLY A 285 15.31 31.64 0.72
N LEU A 286 14.69 32.35 1.66
CA LEU A 286 14.68 32.01 3.09
C LEU A 286 13.31 32.25 3.72
N ILE A 287 12.67 31.18 4.18
CA ILE A 287 11.40 31.22 4.91
C ILE A 287 11.73 31.30 6.40
N ASN A 288 11.20 32.31 7.11
CA ASN A 288 11.38 32.50 8.54
C ASN A 288 10.04 32.85 9.19
N LEU A 289 9.40 31.85 9.81
CA LEU A 289 8.12 32.01 10.48
C LEU A 289 8.30 31.81 11.99
N SER A 290 7.69 32.69 12.78
CA SER A 290 7.62 32.53 14.24
C SER A 290 6.18 32.49 14.70
N PHE A 291 5.88 31.68 15.70
CA PHE A 291 4.55 31.55 16.26
C PHE A 291 4.54 31.84 17.74
N ASN A 292 3.47 32.51 18.20
CA ASN A 292 3.15 32.66 19.61
C ASN A 292 1.68 32.30 19.85
N GLY A 293 1.42 31.43 20.81
CA GLY A 293 0.07 30.96 21.10
C GLY A 293 0.05 29.96 22.25
N ASN A 294 -0.97 29.10 22.27
CA ASN A 294 -1.08 28.01 23.22
C ASN A 294 -1.83 26.85 22.56
N ILE A 295 -1.08 25.84 22.12
CA ILE A 295 -1.59 24.66 21.42
C ILE A 295 -1.42 23.46 22.35
N ASP A 296 -2.50 22.74 22.60
CA ASP A 296 -2.43 21.40 23.19
C ASP A 296 -2.25 20.41 22.03
N PHE A 297 -1.05 19.85 21.90
CA PHE A 297 -0.64 18.99 20.80
C PHE A 297 -0.50 17.53 21.26
N SER A 298 -0.91 16.62 20.38
CA SER A 298 -0.76 15.18 20.56
C SER A 298 -0.48 14.51 19.22
N ASP A 299 0.44 13.55 19.23
CA ASP A 299 0.69 12.61 18.13
C ASP A 299 1.14 13.24 16.80
N PHE A 300 0.22 13.64 15.92
CA PHE A 300 0.52 14.11 14.55
C PHE A 300 -0.45 15.19 14.08
N SER A 301 0.05 16.24 13.43
CA SER A 301 -0.78 17.25 12.76
C SER A 301 0.01 18.06 11.73
N THR A 302 -0.68 18.80 10.88
CA THR A 302 -0.07 19.90 10.12
C THR A 302 0.20 21.09 11.06
N LEU A 303 1.48 21.48 11.17
CA LEU A 303 1.96 22.65 11.90
C LEU A 303 1.45 23.93 11.23
N ILE A 304 1.79 24.10 9.96
CA ILE A 304 1.49 25.27 9.12
C ILE A 304 1.62 24.88 7.64
N LYS A 305 1.04 25.63 6.72
CA LYS A 305 1.24 25.43 5.26
C LYS A 305 2.03 26.59 4.67
N LEU A 306 2.97 26.30 3.77
CA LEU A 306 3.80 27.27 3.07
C LEU A 306 3.27 27.46 1.65
N ASN A 307 3.01 28.70 1.25
CA ASN A 307 2.51 29.02 -0.08
C ASN A 307 3.68 29.27 -1.03
N LEU A 308 3.93 28.30 -1.90
CA LEU A 308 5.04 28.27 -2.85
C LEU A 308 4.48 28.25 -4.27
N THR A 309 4.90 29.22 -5.10
CA THR A 309 4.50 29.28 -6.51
C THR A 309 5.72 28.92 -7.37
N PRO A 310 5.62 27.92 -8.25
CA PRO A 310 6.59 27.69 -9.31
C PRO A 310 6.83 28.94 -10.16
N ILE A 311 8.10 29.23 -10.47
CA ILE A 311 8.50 30.30 -11.40
C ILE A 311 9.46 29.82 -12.49
N ALA A 312 10.00 28.60 -12.37
CA ALA A 312 10.76 27.90 -13.39
C ALA A 312 10.73 26.37 -13.12
N ASN A 313 11.12 25.57 -14.11
CA ASN A 313 11.28 24.12 -13.94
C ASN A 313 12.59 23.81 -13.23
N GLY A 314 12.56 22.86 -12.29
CA GLY A 314 13.73 22.37 -11.56
C GLY A 314 13.40 21.98 -10.13
N ASP A 315 14.46 21.72 -9.37
CA ASP A 315 14.39 21.41 -7.95
C ASP A 315 14.42 22.69 -7.10
N GLY A 316 13.41 22.86 -6.25
CA GLY A 316 13.29 23.94 -5.29
C GLY A 316 14.29 23.84 -4.13
N LEU A 317 15.05 22.75 -4.00
CA LEU A 317 16.10 22.52 -3.00
C LEU A 317 15.64 22.93 -1.59
N LEU A 318 14.40 22.60 -1.25
CA LEU A 318 13.80 22.96 0.02
C LEU A 318 14.54 22.23 1.14
N GLN A 319 14.96 22.96 2.17
CA GLN A 319 15.68 22.39 3.31
C GLN A 319 15.34 23.13 4.60
N PHE A 320 15.13 22.40 5.71
CA PHE A 320 15.16 23.00 7.04
C PHE A 320 16.56 23.55 7.35
N THR A 321 16.64 24.80 7.80
CA THR A 321 17.89 25.43 8.26
C THR A 321 17.97 25.46 9.78
N SER A 322 16.83 25.67 10.45
CA SER A 322 16.65 25.49 11.89
C SER A 322 15.18 25.44 12.25
N ALA A 323 14.83 24.76 13.33
CA ALA A 323 13.53 24.87 13.95
C ALA A 323 13.65 24.79 15.47
N SER A 324 12.71 25.40 16.19
CA SER A 324 12.59 25.26 17.64
C SER A 324 11.13 25.22 18.07
N ILE A 325 10.84 24.47 19.15
CA ILE A 325 9.55 24.47 19.82
C ILE A 325 9.79 24.82 21.28
N ASN A 326 9.00 25.73 21.84
CA ASN A 326 9.15 26.23 23.21
C ASN A 326 10.57 26.72 23.54
N ASN A 327 11.26 27.33 22.56
CA ASN A 327 12.65 27.77 22.61
C ASN A 327 13.69 26.63 22.74
N VAL A 328 13.31 25.39 22.46
CA VAL A 328 14.22 24.24 22.36
C VAL A 328 14.43 23.90 20.89
N ASN A 329 15.68 23.88 20.44
CA ASN A 329 16.01 23.52 19.06
C ASN A 329 15.63 22.07 18.78
N LEU A 330 15.15 21.83 17.56
CA LEU A 330 14.84 20.49 17.08
C LEU A 330 16.00 19.92 16.28
N ASP A 331 16.33 18.66 16.56
CA ASP A 331 17.38 17.92 15.86
C ASP A 331 16.80 16.97 14.78
N TYR A 332 15.48 16.72 14.80
CA TYR A 332 14.81 15.73 13.96
C TYR A 332 13.96 16.42 12.90
N LEU A 333 14.60 16.74 11.78
CA LEU A 333 14.02 17.49 10.67
C LEU A 333 14.23 16.71 9.37
N GLN A 334 13.16 16.51 8.61
CA GLN A 334 13.25 15.86 7.29
C GLN A 334 12.55 16.72 6.25
N THR A 335 13.23 17.01 5.15
CA THR A 335 12.60 17.72 4.03
C THR A 335 12.37 16.74 2.91
N GLY A 336 11.13 16.66 2.43
CA GLY A 336 10.81 16.03 1.15
C GLY A 336 11.25 16.91 -0.02
N GLU A 337 11.35 16.31 -1.20
CA GLU A 337 11.67 17.00 -2.45
C GLU A 337 10.59 18.02 -2.82
N LEU A 338 10.99 19.12 -3.44
CA LEU A 338 10.07 20.13 -3.96
C LEU A 338 10.42 20.39 -5.41
N LEU A 339 9.74 19.72 -6.34
CA LEU A 339 10.04 19.79 -7.76
C LEU A 339 8.97 20.60 -8.50
N SER A 340 9.43 21.41 -9.45
CA SER A 340 8.59 22.20 -10.34
C SER A 340 8.87 21.83 -11.79
N GLY A 341 7.80 21.77 -12.57
CA GLY A 341 7.86 21.53 -13.99
C GLY A 341 7.67 20.05 -14.33
N SER A 342 7.24 19.82 -15.56
CA SER A 342 7.38 18.51 -16.18
C SER A 342 8.84 18.35 -16.61
N ASP A 343 9.56 17.34 -16.12
CA ASP A 343 10.50 16.73 -17.04
C ASP A 343 9.66 16.28 -18.26
N GLY A 344 10.21 16.35 -19.48
CA GLY A 344 9.60 15.64 -20.62
C GLY A 344 9.40 14.14 -20.29
N CYS A 345 10.13 13.71 -19.24
CA CYS A 345 10.15 12.55 -18.35
C CYS A 345 8.89 12.17 -17.58
N ASP A 346 8.12 13.16 -17.14
CA ASP A 346 7.10 12.94 -16.10
C ASP A 346 5.67 13.07 -16.64
N THR A 347 5.54 13.63 -17.85
CA THR A 347 4.26 13.77 -18.54
C THR A 347 4.18 12.74 -19.67
N PRO A 348 3.29 11.73 -19.53
CA PRO A 348 2.95 10.84 -20.62
C PRO A 348 2.50 11.66 -21.81
N GLN A 349 3.03 11.33 -22.99
CA GLN A 349 2.61 12.00 -24.24
C GLN A 349 1.44 11.26 -24.90
N ALA A 350 1.09 10.08 -24.39
CA ALA A 350 -0.10 9.34 -24.76
C ALA A 350 -1.20 9.52 -23.70
N ASP A 351 -2.42 9.15 -24.06
CA ASP A 351 -3.55 9.15 -23.16
C ASP A 351 -3.30 8.22 -21.97
N THR A 352 -3.49 8.73 -20.75
CA THR A 352 -3.43 7.94 -19.52
C THR A 352 -4.80 7.90 -18.90
N ILE A 353 -5.09 6.82 -18.19
CA ILE A 353 -6.41 6.60 -17.64
C ILE A 353 -6.65 7.59 -16.50
N THR A 354 -7.65 8.47 -16.66
CA THR A 354 -7.99 9.49 -15.68
C THR A 354 -9.39 9.31 -15.10
N VAL A 355 -10.44 9.78 -15.78
CA VAL A 355 -11.83 9.73 -15.29
C VAL A 355 -12.51 8.48 -15.82
N ILE A 356 -12.52 8.27 -17.13
CA ILE A 356 -13.11 7.09 -17.77
C ILE A 356 -12.26 5.87 -17.40
N GLN A 357 -12.88 4.86 -16.79
CA GLN A 357 -12.25 3.59 -16.43
C GLN A 357 -12.76 2.44 -17.33
N ARG A 358 -13.94 2.59 -17.92
CA ARG A 358 -14.51 1.66 -18.90
C ARG A 358 -15.59 2.37 -19.72
N PRO A 359 -15.75 2.08 -21.02
CA PRO A 359 -14.81 1.35 -21.86
C PRO A 359 -13.52 2.14 -22.14
N LEU A 360 -12.45 1.42 -22.49
CA LEU A 360 -11.12 1.97 -22.82
C LEU A 360 -10.63 1.38 -24.14
N LEU A 361 -9.53 1.93 -24.68
CA LEU A 361 -8.88 1.43 -25.90
C LEU A 361 -8.56 -0.07 -25.86
N ASN A 362 -8.15 -0.59 -24.70
CA ASN A 362 -7.75 -1.99 -24.51
C ASN A 362 -8.90 -2.91 -24.04
N ILE A 363 -10.06 -2.34 -23.71
CA ILE A 363 -11.29 -3.02 -23.30
C ILE A 363 -12.52 -2.28 -23.85
N PRO A 364 -12.66 -2.21 -25.19
CA PRO A 364 -13.72 -1.42 -25.81
C PRO A 364 -15.10 -2.04 -25.61
N ALA A 365 -16.14 -1.21 -25.67
CA ALA A 365 -17.52 -1.67 -25.75
C ALA A 365 -17.90 -1.91 -27.22
N ILE A 366 -18.63 -3.00 -27.50
CA ILE A 366 -19.25 -3.26 -28.81
C ILE A 366 -20.76 -3.11 -28.64
N VAL A 367 -21.38 -2.16 -29.35
CA VAL A 367 -22.75 -1.72 -29.09
C VAL A 367 -23.54 -1.57 -30.39
N ALA A 368 -24.73 -2.16 -30.47
CA ALA A 368 -25.64 -1.97 -31.60
C ALA A 368 -26.60 -0.78 -31.39
N ASN A 369 -27.17 -0.28 -32.49
CA ASN A 369 -28.14 0.82 -32.46
C ASN A 369 -29.28 0.59 -31.45
N GLY A 370 -29.48 1.55 -30.55
CA GLY A 370 -30.53 1.50 -29.52
C GLY A 370 -30.18 0.70 -28.26
N GLU A 371 -29.01 0.05 -28.22
CA GLU A 371 -28.56 -0.68 -27.04
C GLU A 371 -28.00 0.24 -25.96
N THR A 372 -27.93 -0.30 -24.74
CA THR A 372 -27.31 0.36 -23.60
C THR A 372 -26.00 -0.30 -23.25
N PHE A 373 -25.01 0.50 -22.90
CA PHE A 373 -23.74 0.04 -22.34
C PHE A 373 -23.39 0.83 -21.08
N VAL A 374 -22.43 0.30 -20.33
CA VAL A 374 -21.97 0.89 -19.08
C VAL A 374 -20.71 1.72 -19.33
N ILE A 375 -20.70 2.93 -18.81
CA ILE A 375 -19.50 3.75 -18.64
C ILE A 375 -19.17 3.74 -17.15
N GLU A 376 -17.93 3.40 -16.81
CA GLU A 376 -17.42 3.48 -15.44
C GLU A 376 -16.48 4.68 -15.34
N CYS A 377 -16.64 5.50 -14.29
CA CYS A 377 -15.83 6.70 -14.09
C CYS A 377 -15.34 6.83 -12.65
N PHE A 378 -14.14 7.38 -12.47
CA PHE A 378 -13.60 7.79 -11.18
C PHE A 378 -13.63 9.32 -11.05
N ALA A 379 -14.42 9.78 -10.09
CA ALA A 379 -14.63 11.19 -9.80
C ALA A 379 -15.16 11.36 -8.37
N PRO A 380 -15.00 12.53 -7.73
CA PRO A 380 -15.53 12.77 -6.38
C PRO A 380 -17.03 12.43 -6.26
N GLU A 381 -17.49 11.94 -5.11
CA GLU A 381 -18.90 11.62 -4.84
C GLU A 381 -19.87 12.81 -5.06
N ALA A 382 -19.38 14.05 -4.95
CA ALA A 382 -20.18 15.25 -5.22
C ALA A 382 -20.46 15.49 -6.73
N THR A 383 -19.84 14.72 -7.62
CA THR A 383 -19.94 14.89 -9.07
C THR A 383 -21.36 14.61 -9.56
N ASN A 384 -21.87 15.48 -10.43
CA ASN A 384 -23.19 15.39 -11.01
C ASN A 384 -23.18 15.97 -12.44
N SER A 385 -24.35 16.08 -13.07
CA SER A 385 -24.48 16.67 -14.42
C SER A 385 -23.65 15.94 -15.48
N TRP A 386 -23.63 14.61 -15.40
CA TRP A 386 -22.90 13.76 -16.34
C TRP A 386 -23.50 13.82 -17.75
N ASP A 387 -22.63 13.96 -18.74
CA ASP A 387 -22.94 13.91 -20.17
C ASP A 387 -21.89 13.07 -20.90
N ALA A 388 -22.29 12.42 -21.99
CA ALA A 388 -21.38 11.60 -22.78
C ALA A 388 -21.71 11.66 -24.27
N SER A 389 -20.68 11.73 -25.10
CA SER A 389 -20.79 11.74 -26.56
C SER A 389 -19.73 10.84 -27.17
N LEU A 390 -20.02 10.28 -28.34
CA LEU A 390 -19.06 9.55 -29.16
C LEU A 390 -18.52 10.44 -30.28
N TYR A 391 -17.21 10.39 -30.52
CA TYR A 391 -16.54 11.14 -31.58
C TYR A 391 -15.89 10.19 -32.60
N PHE A 392 -16.15 10.46 -33.88
CA PHE A 392 -15.46 9.81 -34.99
C PHE A 392 -15.24 10.84 -36.10
N GLU A 393 -13.98 11.20 -36.35
CA GLU A 393 -13.60 12.32 -37.23
C GLU A 393 -14.40 13.60 -36.92
N ASN A 394 -15.31 14.01 -37.81
CA ASN A 394 -16.18 15.19 -37.66
C ASN A 394 -17.62 14.83 -37.22
N VAL A 395 -17.87 13.56 -36.90
CA VAL A 395 -19.17 13.05 -36.45
C VAL A 395 -19.19 13.03 -34.93
N THR A 396 -20.23 13.62 -34.36
CA THR A 396 -20.55 13.58 -32.93
C THR A 396 -21.88 12.89 -32.74
N VAL A 397 -21.93 11.93 -31.82
CA VAL A 397 -23.16 11.22 -31.42
C VAL A 397 -23.37 11.41 -29.93
N ASP A 398 -24.41 12.15 -29.56
CA ASP A 398 -24.74 12.34 -28.14
C ASP A 398 -25.43 11.09 -27.58
N LEU A 399 -24.95 10.62 -26.43
CA LEU A 399 -25.51 9.47 -25.73
C LEU A 399 -26.59 9.93 -24.75
N THR A 400 -27.59 9.08 -24.50
CA THR A 400 -28.57 9.35 -23.44
C THR A 400 -28.16 8.66 -22.15
N ILE A 401 -27.81 9.43 -21.13
CA ILE A 401 -27.55 8.93 -19.77
C ILE A 401 -28.87 8.76 -19.02
N SER A 402 -29.09 7.57 -18.44
CA SER A 402 -30.38 7.22 -17.82
C SER A 402 -30.29 6.72 -16.38
N ASN A 403 -29.21 6.01 -16.03
CA ASN A 403 -28.93 5.55 -14.68
C ASN A 403 -27.52 6.00 -14.29
N VAL A 404 -27.37 6.59 -13.11
CA VAL A 404 -26.09 7.09 -12.59
C VAL A 404 -26.02 6.67 -11.13
N ASP A 405 -25.07 5.81 -10.80
CA ASP A 405 -24.91 5.23 -9.48
C ASP A 405 -23.48 5.44 -8.98
N TYR A 406 -23.33 5.71 -7.68
CA TYR A 406 -22.02 5.85 -7.03
C TYR A 406 -21.84 4.71 -6.02
N ASP A 407 -20.80 3.91 -6.21
CA ASP A 407 -20.39 2.89 -5.26
C ASP A 407 -19.37 3.49 -4.28
N THR A 408 -19.82 3.71 -3.04
CA THR A 408 -19.00 4.27 -1.95
C THR A 408 -17.86 3.36 -1.49
N ASN A 409 -17.90 2.06 -1.79
CA ASN A 409 -16.83 1.14 -1.40
C ASN A 409 -15.70 1.13 -2.44
N LEU A 410 -16.04 1.39 -3.70
CA LEU A 410 -15.11 1.39 -4.83
C LEU A 410 -14.73 2.80 -5.29
N ASP A 411 -15.35 3.84 -4.71
CA ASP A 411 -15.29 5.23 -5.15
C ASP A 411 -15.51 5.40 -6.67
N LYS A 412 -16.51 4.67 -7.17
CA LYS A 412 -16.76 4.47 -8.60
C LYS A 412 -18.14 4.97 -9.01
N TRP A 413 -18.20 5.72 -10.10
CA TRP A 413 -19.43 6.04 -10.81
C TRP A 413 -19.72 5.00 -11.89
N THR A 414 -20.98 4.57 -11.97
CA THR A 414 -21.50 3.73 -13.05
C THR A 414 -22.61 4.48 -13.77
N LEU A 415 -22.43 4.71 -15.07
CA LEU A 415 -23.40 5.39 -15.93
C LEU A 415 -23.96 4.43 -16.98
N GLN A 416 -25.28 4.34 -17.08
CA GLN A 416 -25.93 3.64 -18.19
C GLN A 416 -26.18 4.61 -19.34
N ALA A 417 -25.43 4.41 -20.42
CA ALA A 417 -25.51 5.18 -21.65
C ALA A 417 -26.31 4.41 -22.72
N THR A 418 -27.21 5.09 -23.42
CA THR A 418 -27.96 4.54 -24.56
C THR A 418 -27.44 5.12 -25.86
N LEU A 419 -27.07 4.26 -26.80
CA LEU A 419 -26.68 4.65 -28.15
C LEU A 419 -27.94 4.99 -28.98
N PRO A 420 -28.09 6.22 -29.51
CA PRO A 420 -29.19 6.50 -30.45
C PRO A 420 -28.98 5.76 -31.78
N ASN A 421 -30.00 5.75 -32.64
CA ASN A 421 -29.81 5.22 -33.99
C ASN A 421 -28.85 6.12 -34.78
N VAL A 422 -27.72 5.56 -35.22
CA VAL A 422 -26.71 6.23 -36.04
C VAL A 422 -26.61 5.63 -37.44
N GLU A 423 -25.97 6.37 -38.35
CA GLU A 423 -25.74 5.95 -39.75
C GLU A 423 -24.32 5.41 -40.00
N PHE A 424 -23.40 5.59 -39.06
CA PHE A 424 -21.99 5.20 -39.17
C PHE A 424 -21.65 4.15 -38.10
N TYR A 425 -21.01 3.05 -38.52
CA TYR A 425 -20.74 1.87 -37.68
C TYR A 425 -19.23 1.70 -37.46
N GLU A 426 -18.64 2.72 -36.86
CA GLU A 426 -17.19 2.89 -36.73
C GLU A 426 -16.72 2.66 -35.29
N LEU A 427 -15.40 2.68 -35.10
CA LEU A 427 -14.77 2.69 -33.79
C LEU A 427 -14.66 4.14 -33.32
N TYR A 428 -15.36 4.50 -32.26
CA TYR A 428 -15.48 5.86 -31.75
C TYR A 428 -14.63 6.08 -30.51
N ASP A 429 -14.19 7.32 -30.34
CA ASP A 429 -13.75 7.84 -29.06
C ASP A 429 -14.96 8.10 -28.16
N LEU A 430 -14.83 7.81 -26.87
CA LEU A 430 -15.82 8.14 -25.85
C LEU A 430 -15.39 9.41 -25.13
N HIS A 431 -16.23 10.45 -25.17
CA HIS A 431 -16.03 11.68 -24.42
C HIS A 431 -17.04 11.80 -23.28
N VAL A 432 -16.59 12.13 -22.08
CA VAL A 432 -17.42 12.31 -20.88
C VAL A 432 -17.14 13.66 -20.25
N THR A 433 -18.20 14.37 -19.88
CA THR A 433 -18.11 15.61 -19.10
C THR A 433 -19.01 15.55 -17.86
N ALA A 434 -18.66 16.29 -16.82
CA ALA A 434 -19.47 16.41 -15.61
C ALA A 434 -19.20 17.72 -14.85
N SER A 435 -19.95 17.96 -13.79
CA SER A 435 -19.72 19.09 -12.87
C SER A 435 -18.30 19.08 -12.29
N GLY A 436 -17.80 20.23 -11.86
CA GLY A 436 -16.45 20.32 -11.27
C GLY A 436 -15.33 20.45 -12.31
N GLY A 437 -15.67 20.67 -13.58
CA GLY A 437 -14.70 20.85 -14.66
C GLY A 437 -14.21 19.54 -15.28
N ILE A 438 -14.88 18.42 -14.99
CA ILE A 438 -14.56 17.10 -15.55
C ILE A 438 -14.83 17.11 -17.06
N SER A 439 -13.80 16.70 -17.80
CA SER A 439 -13.81 16.51 -19.25
C SER A 439 -12.73 15.51 -19.59
N ASP A 440 -13.11 14.33 -20.05
CA ASP A 440 -12.20 13.22 -20.35
C ASP A 440 -12.57 12.53 -21.67
N THR A 441 -11.60 11.94 -22.36
CA THR A 441 -11.80 11.27 -23.65
C THR A 441 -11.01 9.98 -23.72
N ALA A 442 -11.68 8.84 -23.80
CA ALA A 442 -11.05 7.54 -24.07
C ALA A 442 -11.07 7.25 -25.57
N ARG A 443 -9.90 7.13 -26.18
CA ARG A 443 -9.77 6.84 -27.63
C ARG A 443 -10.22 5.43 -27.98
N ASN A 444 -10.81 5.26 -29.16
CA ASN A 444 -11.18 3.94 -29.72
C ASN A 444 -11.98 3.04 -28.75
N ALA A 445 -12.76 3.64 -27.85
CA ALA A 445 -13.36 2.94 -26.73
C ALA A 445 -14.71 2.29 -27.06
N VAL A 446 -15.40 2.70 -28.13
CA VAL A 446 -16.75 2.20 -28.45
C VAL A 446 -16.87 1.83 -29.92
N LYS A 447 -16.97 0.53 -30.23
CA LYS A 447 -17.31 0.04 -31.56
C LYS A 447 -18.81 0.02 -31.73
N VAL A 448 -19.32 0.85 -32.64
CA VAL A 448 -20.73 0.84 -33.01
C VAL A 448 -20.95 -0.13 -34.16
N ILE A 449 -21.93 -1.02 -34.02
CA ILE A 449 -22.28 -2.04 -35.03
C ILE A 449 -23.73 -1.92 -35.45
N ASP A 450 -24.05 -2.42 -36.65
CA ASP A 450 -25.43 -2.48 -37.13
C ASP A 450 -26.24 -3.53 -36.36
N GLN A 451 -25.66 -4.73 -36.27
CA GLN A 451 -26.18 -5.88 -35.54
C GLN A 451 -25.02 -6.84 -35.27
N TYR A 452 -25.14 -7.65 -34.23
CA TYR A 452 -24.23 -8.76 -34.00
C TYR A 452 -24.32 -9.79 -35.14
N LYS A 453 -23.18 -10.40 -35.49
CA LYS A 453 -23.10 -11.39 -36.57
C LYS A 453 -23.20 -12.80 -36.02
N ASP A 454 -24.05 -13.62 -36.64
CA ASP A 454 -24.13 -15.07 -36.37
C ASP A 454 -22.84 -15.81 -36.81
N GLU A 455 -22.18 -15.31 -37.86
CA GLU A 455 -20.93 -15.86 -38.40
C GLU A 455 -19.89 -14.73 -38.48
N TYR A 456 -18.82 -14.84 -37.68
CA TYR A 456 -17.76 -13.85 -37.61
C TYR A 456 -16.39 -14.52 -37.43
N TYR A 457 -15.34 -13.74 -37.64
CA TYR A 457 -13.96 -14.10 -37.28
C TYR A 457 -13.35 -12.95 -36.49
N PHE A 458 -12.48 -13.30 -35.56
CA PHE A 458 -11.59 -12.38 -34.85
C PHE A 458 -10.14 -12.79 -35.13
N ILE A 459 -9.22 -11.87 -34.92
CA ILE A 459 -7.78 -12.15 -35.04
C ILE A 459 -7.19 -12.23 -33.63
N GLN A 460 -6.30 -13.20 -33.41
CA GLN A 460 -5.50 -13.27 -32.18
C GLN A 460 -4.05 -12.91 -32.50
N ILE A 461 -3.48 -12.00 -31.71
CA ILE A 461 -2.06 -11.64 -31.69
C ILE A 461 -1.53 -11.82 -30.26
N THR A 462 -0.23 -12.04 -30.11
CA THR A 462 0.41 -12.30 -28.82
C THR A 462 1.89 -11.98 -28.94
N ASP A 463 2.54 -11.67 -27.83
CA ASP A 463 4.00 -11.56 -27.73
C ASP A 463 4.60 -10.51 -28.67
N THR A 464 3.96 -9.35 -28.79
CA THR A 464 4.43 -8.26 -29.66
C THR A 464 5.70 -7.57 -29.14
N HIS A 465 5.99 -7.69 -27.83
CA HIS A 465 7.24 -7.20 -27.21
C HIS A 465 7.65 -5.79 -27.67
N LEU A 466 6.72 -4.82 -27.59
CA LEU A 466 6.98 -3.46 -28.02
C LEU A 466 7.92 -2.73 -27.03
N PRO A 467 8.77 -1.81 -27.50
CA PRO A 467 8.93 -1.38 -28.90
C PRO A 467 9.93 -2.20 -29.72
N GLY A 468 10.65 -3.15 -29.11
CA GLY A 468 11.77 -3.85 -29.72
C GLY A 468 12.24 -5.07 -28.92
N HIS A 469 13.29 -5.74 -29.40
CA HIS A 469 13.78 -7.02 -28.89
C HIS A 469 14.99 -6.94 -27.95
N THR A 470 15.65 -5.77 -27.89
CA THR A 470 16.77 -5.55 -26.98
C THR A 470 16.31 -5.31 -25.55
N PHE A 471 17.13 -5.71 -24.58
CA PHE A 471 16.88 -5.45 -23.16
C PHE A 471 17.74 -4.29 -22.65
N TYR A 472 17.33 -3.72 -21.51
CA TYR A 472 18.12 -2.74 -20.79
C TYR A 472 19.59 -3.17 -20.64
N GLY A 473 20.50 -2.29 -21.09
CA GLY A 473 21.95 -2.52 -21.05
C GLY A 473 22.55 -3.26 -22.26
N ASP A 474 21.72 -3.79 -23.19
CA ASP A 474 22.20 -4.32 -24.46
C ASP A 474 22.69 -3.21 -25.40
N GLU A 475 23.58 -3.52 -26.35
CA GLU A 475 24.01 -2.53 -27.33
C GLU A 475 22.84 -2.12 -28.25
N GLY A 476 22.41 -0.85 -28.17
CA GLY A 476 21.37 -0.28 -29.05
C GLY A 476 19.97 -0.18 -28.44
N TYR A 477 19.79 -0.61 -27.18
CA TYR A 477 18.46 -0.70 -26.54
C TYR A 477 17.66 0.61 -26.53
N GLU A 478 18.32 1.76 -26.34
CA GLU A 478 17.70 3.10 -26.30
C GLU A 478 16.98 3.49 -27.60
N THR A 479 17.23 2.77 -28.70
CA THR A 479 16.77 3.12 -30.05
C THR A 479 16.08 1.99 -30.78
N ASP A 480 15.90 0.83 -30.15
CA ASP A 480 15.22 -0.30 -30.79
C ASP A 480 13.70 -0.08 -30.83
N GLU A 481 13.21 0.19 -32.03
CA GLU A 481 11.79 0.40 -32.33
C GLU A 481 11.31 -0.56 -33.44
N SER A 482 12.01 -1.69 -33.61
CA SER A 482 11.75 -2.65 -34.68
C SER A 482 10.33 -3.23 -34.63
N GLU A 483 9.87 -3.64 -33.45
CA GLU A 483 8.55 -4.25 -33.27
C GLU A 483 7.40 -3.24 -33.45
N LEU A 484 7.63 -1.94 -33.21
CA LEU A 484 6.64 -0.91 -33.57
C LEU A 484 6.37 -0.91 -35.08
N THR A 485 7.42 -1.08 -35.89
CA THR A 485 7.29 -1.10 -37.36
C THR A 485 6.57 -2.38 -37.82
N ASP A 486 6.91 -3.52 -37.22
CA ASP A 486 6.34 -4.81 -37.60
C ASP A 486 4.87 -4.92 -37.19
N LEU A 487 4.51 -4.52 -35.96
CA LEU A 487 3.11 -4.48 -35.54
C LEU A 487 2.32 -3.44 -36.34
N GLU A 488 2.89 -2.30 -36.74
CA GLU A 488 2.20 -1.37 -37.65
C GLU A 488 1.81 -2.04 -38.98
N LYS A 489 2.65 -2.92 -39.54
CA LYS A 489 2.29 -3.69 -40.75
C LYS A 489 1.17 -4.68 -40.48
N VAL A 490 1.20 -5.36 -39.34
CA VAL A 490 0.13 -6.26 -38.92
C VAL A 490 -1.18 -5.49 -38.73
N ILE A 491 -1.17 -4.30 -38.12
CA ILE A 491 -2.33 -3.42 -37.96
C ILE A 491 -2.90 -3.03 -39.34
N ASN A 492 -2.05 -2.67 -40.29
CA ASN A 492 -2.52 -2.34 -41.65
C ASN A 492 -3.24 -3.52 -42.32
N ASP A 493 -2.73 -4.74 -42.15
CA ASP A 493 -3.38 -5.95 -42.65
C ASP A 493 -4.69 -6.25 -41.90
N ILE A 494 -4.72 -6.06 -40.57
CA ILE A 494 -5.91 -6.23 -39.74
C ILE A 494 -7.01 -5.24 -40.15
N ASN A 495 -6.69 -3.95 -40.29
CA ASN A 495 -7.65 -2.94 -40.71
C ASN A 495 -8.21 -3.25 -42.11
N LEU A 496 -7.39 -3.79 -43.01
CA LEU A 496 -7.84 -4.24 -44.34
C LEU A 496 -8.75 -5.49 -44.26
N ILE A 497 -8.41 -6.44 -43.38
CA ILE A 497 -9.19 -7.66 -43.14
C ILE A 497 -10.51 -7.32 -42.43
N ASN A 498 -10.53 -6.28 -41.61
CA ASN A 498 -11.66 -5.80 -40.82
C ASN A 498 -12.36 -6.95 -40.05
N PRO A 499 -11.65 -7.64 -39.14
CA PRO A 499 -12.27 -8.66 -38.28
C PRO A 499 -13.27 -8.01 -37.32
N GLU A 500 -14.05 -8.83 -36.63
CA GLU A 500 -15.02 -8.31 -35.66
C GLU A 500 -14.36 -7.62 -34.46
N PHE A 501 -13.25 -8.21 -34.01
CA PHE A 501 -12.37 -7.67 -32.99
C PHE A 501 -11.00 -8.36 -33.06
N VAL A 502 -10.05 -7.86 -32.30
CA VAL A 502 -8.73 -8.45 -32.09
C VAL A 502 -8.60 -8.85 -30.63
N LEU A 503 -8.03 -10.02 -30.37
CA LEU A 503 -7.58 -10.45 -29.05
C LEU A 503 -6.05 -10.36 -29.01
N LEU A 504 -5.50 -9.55 -28.10
CA LEU A 504 -4.07 -9.45 -27.83
C LEU A 504 -3.75 -10.11 -26.50
N THR A 505 -3.14 -11.29 -26.54
CA THR A 505 -3.04 -12.19 -25.37
C THR A 505 -1.68 -12.16 -24.68
N GLY A 506 -1.26 -10.98 -24.24
CA GLY A 506 -0.09 -10.79 -23.39
C GLY A 506 1.22 -10.51 -24.11
N ASP A 507 2.18 -10.08 -23.30
CA ASP A 507 3.52 -9.63 -23.67
C ASP A 507 3.45 -8.57 -24.77
N LEU A 508 2.60 -7.56 -24.53
CA LEU A 508 2.43 -6.40 -25.39
C LEU A 508 3.71 -5.56 -25.41
N ILE A 509 4.27 -5.30 -24.23
CA ILE A 509 5.46 -4.46 -23.99
C ILE A 509 6.61 -5.35 -23.52
N ASN A 510 7.83 -5.12 -24.03
CA ASN A 510 9.01 -5.88 -23.68
C ASN A 510 9.55 -5.55 -22.27
N GLU A 511 9.70 -4.25 -21.98
CA GLU A 511 10.18 -3.72 -20.69
C GLU A 511 9.42 -2.44 -20.35
N GLY A 512 8.42 -2.56 -19.48
CA GLY A 512 7.57 -1.45 -19.08
C GLY A 512 8.24 -0.48 -18.11
N GLU A 513 9.27 -0.93 -17.39
CA GLU A 513 10.07 -0.15 -16.45
C GLU A 513 10.70 1.09 -17.10
N LEU A 514 11.00 1.01 -18.41
CA LEU A 514 11.71 2.04 -19.16
C LEU A 514 10.84 3.24 -19.56
N GLU A 515 9.53 3.22 -19.29
CA GLU A 515 8.61 4.34 -19.58
C GLU A 515 9.10 5.65 -18.95
N ASP A 516 9.34 5.63 -17.64
CA ASP A 516 9.76 6.78 -16.85
C ASP A 516 11.23 6.67 -16.42
N PHE A 517 11.75 5.45 -16.17
CA PHE A 517 13.11 5.27 -15.63
C PHE A 517 14.23 5.80 -16.55
N GLU A 518 14.17 5.47 -17.84
CA GLU A 518 15.12 5.94 -18.87
C GLU A 518 14.44 6.88 -19.88
N CYS A 519 13.22 7.34 -19.59
CA CYS A 519 12.48 8.23 -20.49
C CYS A 519 12.23 7.65 -21.91
N LEU A 520 12.23 6.32 -22.07
CA LEU A 520 12.15 5.70 -23.40
C LEU A 520 10.73 5.61 -23.95
N ARG A 521 9.72 5.89 -23.12
CA ARG A 521 8.32 6.06 -23.55
C ARG A 521 7.71 4.81 -24.19
N HIS A 522 8.04 3.63 -23.69
CA HIS A 522 7.56 2.34 -24.21
C HIS A 522 6.03 2.19 -24.20
N HIS A 523 5.37 2.50 -23.08
CA HIS A 523 3.91 2.50 -22.98
C HIS A 523 3.31 3.60 -23.87
N THR A 524 3.87 4.80 -23.83
CA THR A 524 3.42 5.92 -24.66
C THR A 524 3.43 5.58 -26.16
N LYS A 525 4.56 5.04 -26.68
CA LYS A 525 4.68 4.61 -28.07
C LYS A 525 3.71 3.48 -28.41
N THR A 526 3.49 2.58 -27.46
CA THR A 526 2.56 1.45 -27.59
C THR A 526 1.12 1.94 -27.74
N VAL A 527 0.64 2.82 -26.85
CA VAL A 527 -0.72 3.40 -26.94
C VAL A 527 -0.91 4.11 -28.28
N GLN A 528 0.04 4.94 -28.69
CA GLN A 528 -0.01 5.64 -29.99
C GLN A 528 -0.07 4.68 -31.19
N LEU A 529 0.55 3.51 -31.09
CA LEU A 529 0.47 2.47 -32.12
C LEU A 529 -0.89 1.77 -32.08
N LEU A 530 -1.40 1.45 -30.89
CA LEU A 530 -2.72 0.82 -30.72
C LEU A 530 -3.87 1.72 -31.17
N GLU A 531 -3.74 3.04 -31.07
CA GLU A 531 -4.72 4.00 -31.61
C GLU A 531 -4.94 3.87 -33.13
N LYS A 532 -4.01 3.21 -33.85
CA LYS A 532 -4.13 2.98 -35.30
C LYS A 532 -5.04 1.81 -35.68
N PHE A 533 -5.50 1.00 -34.74
CA PHE A 533 -6.50 -0.02 -35.03
C PHE A 533 -7.85 0.63 -35.40
N GLU A 534 -8.48 0.14 -36.47
CA GLU A 534 -9.83 0.56 -36.90
C GLU A 534 -10.93 -0.42 -36.41
N VAL A 535 -10.52 -1.46 -35.70
CA VAL A 535 -11.37 -2.50 -35.10
C VAL A 535 -11.10 -2.57 -33.58
N PRO A 536 -12.08 -2.97 -32.76
CA PRO A 536 -11.89 -3.07 -31.32
C PRO A 536 -10.81 -4.10 -30.96
N VAL A 537 -9.95 -3.76 -30.00
CA VAL A 537 -8.85 -4.62 -29.52
C VAL A 537 -9.03 -4.88 -28.03
N PHE A 538 -9.10 -6.16 -27.67
CA PHE A 538 -9.15 -6.63 -26.29
C PHE A 538 -7.76 -7.13 -25.89
N ILE A 539 -7.15 -6.51 -24.90
CA ILE A 539 -5.78 -6.79 -24.46
C ILE A 539 -5.79 -7.42 -23.07
N VAL A 540 -5.02 -8.49 -22.86
CA VAL A 540 -4.74 -9.08 -21.55
C VAL A 540 -3.24 -8.98 -21.30
N PRO A 541 -2.76 -8.59 -20.10
CA PRO A 541 -1.33 -8.52 -19.82
C PRO A 541 -0.67 -9.91 -19.74
N GLY A 542 0.58 -9.99 -20.22
CA GLY A 542 1.50 -11.10 -20.00
C GLY A 542 2.49 -10.81 -18.87
N ASN A 543 3.55 -11.62 -18.78
CA ASN A 543 4.56 -11.44 -17.73
C ASN A 543 5.50 -10.27 -18.00
N HIS A 544 5.78 -9.92 -19.25
CA HIS A 544 6.60 -8.75 -19.57
C HIS A 544 5.87 -7.44 -19.24
N ASP A 545 4.56 -7.41 -19.47
CA ASP A 545 3.68 -6.26 -19.21
C ASP A 545 3.58 -5.88 -17.73
N LEU A 546 3.71 -6.86 -16.83
CA LEU A 546 3.61 -6.64 -15.37
C LEU A 546 4.98 -6.58 -14.68
N GLY A 547 6.06 -6.91 -15.41
CA GLY A 547 7.45 -6.86 -14.99
C GLY A 547 7.81 -7.80 -13.82
N GLY A 548 8.83 -7.42 -13.07
CA GLY A 548 9.40 -8.22 -11.97
C GLY A 548 10.77 -8.83 -12.26
N TRP A 549 11.47 -8.32 -13.28
CA TRP A 549 12.82 -8.75 -13.62
C TRP A 549 13.85 -8.03 -12.73
N ASP A 550 14.77 -8.79 -12.11
CA ASP A 550 15.88 -8.20 -11.34
C ASP A 550 16.90 -7.46 -12.23
N ALA A 551 16.83 -7.67 -13.55
CA ALA A 551 17.80 -7.19 -14.52
C ALA A 551 17.58 -5.74 -14.96
N THR A 552 16.35 -5.21 -14.84
CA THR A 552 15.97 -3.90 -15.37
C THR A 552 15.51 -3.02 -14.22
N PRO A 553 16.30 -2.00 -13.83
CA PRO A 553 15.88 -1.07 -12.80
C PRO A 553 14.73 -0.17 -13.31
N PRO A 554 13.87 0.34 -12.42
CA PRO A 554 13.72 -0.04 -11.02
C PRO A 554 13.00 -1.39 -10.86
N SER A 555 13.30 -2.11 -9.78
CA SER A 555 12.82 -3.47 -9.53
C SER A 555 11.30 -3.55 -9.21
N GLN A 556 10.86 -4.80 -9.02
CA GLN A 556 9.49 -5.33 -8.92
C GLN A 556 8.35 -4.32 -8.63
N GLY A 557 7.39 -4.26 -9.55
CA GLY A 557 6.13 -3.51 -9.41
C GLY A 557 6.04 -2.25 -10.27
N THR A 558 7.17 -1.77 -10.82
CA THR A 558 7.17 -0.56 -11.65
C THR A 558 6.47 -0.76 -13.00
N SER A 559 6.81 -1.80 -13.77
CA SER A 559 6.09 -2.10 -15.02
C SER A 559 4.59 -2.29 -14.78
N ARG A 560 4.21 -3.04 -13.73
CA ARG A 560 2.80 -3.16 -13.31
C ARG A 560 2.12 -1.82 -13.01
N ARG A 561 2.81 -0.89 -12.35
CA ARG A 561 2.27 0.45 -12.06
C ARG A 561 2.05 1.24 -13.34
N GLU A 562 3.00 1.20 -14.28
CA GLU A 562 2.83 1.85 -15.58
C GLU A 562 1.71 1.19 -16.38
N TRP A 563 1.63 -0.14 -16.38
CA TRP A 563 0.51 -0.86 -16.98
C TRP A 563 -0.84 -0.39 -16.42
N TRP A 564 -0.95 -0.14 -15.11
CA TRP A 564 -2.17 0.43 -14.50
C TRP A 564 -2.44 1.87 -14.92
N ARG A 565 -1.40 2.67 -15.13
CA ARG A 565 -1.52 4.06 -15.59
C ARG A 565 -2.08 4.17 -17.01
N PHE A 566 -1.74 3.23 -17.89
CA PHE A 566 -2.11 3.27 -19.32
C PHE A 566 -3.25 2.33 -19.71
N PHE A 567 -3.39 1.17 -19.06
CA PHE A 567 -4.31 0.10 -19.47
C PHE A 567 -5.21 -0.45 -18.35
N GLY A 568 -5.00 -0.06 -17.09
CA GLY A 568 -5.77 -0.57 -15.94
C GLY A 568 -6.85 0.37 -15.42
N TRP A 569 -7.84 -0.18 -14.71
CA TRP A 569 -8.72 0.61 -13.86
C TRP A 569 -8.03 0.95 -12.53
N ARG A 570 -8.10 2.22 -12.10
CA ARG A 570 -7.53 2.67 -10.83
C ARG A 570 -8.20 1.91 -9.67
N GLN A 571 -7.44 1.54 -8.64
CA GLN A 571 -7.98 1.05 -7.37
C GLN A 571 -7.30 1.84 -6.23
N GLN A 572 -8.09 2.48 -5.36
CA GLN A 572 -7.54 3.22 -4.21
C GLN A 572 -7.15 2.32 -3.04
N SER A 573 -7.71 1.11 -2.96
CA SER A 573 -7.38 0.12 -1.93
C SER A 573 -7.36 -1.27 -2.52
N ILE A 574 -6.53 -2.15 -1.96
CA ILE A 574 -6.51 -3.57 -2.28
C ILE A 574 -7.87 -4.14 -1.84
N PRO A 575 -8.75 -4.61 -2.75
CA PRO A 575 -10.01 -5.24 -2.35
C PRO A 575 -9.72 -6.46 -1.48
N PRO A 576 -10.63 -6.96 -0.63
CA PRO A 576 -10.42 -8.22 0.09
C PRO A 576 -10.23 -9.42 -0.86
N VAL A 577 -9.50 -10.47 -0.42
CA VAL A 577 -8.97 -11.65 -1.19
C VAL A 577 -10.02 -12.49 -1.92
N GLN A 578 -11.28 -12.04 -1.91
CA GLN A 578 -12.45 -12.77 -2.37
C GLN A 578 -13.11 -12.15 -3.60
N GLU A 579 -12.63 -11.01 -4.13
CA GLU A 579 -13.19 -10.39 -5.34
C GLU A 579 -12.36 -10.70 -6.61
N GLU A 580 -13.02 -10.85 -7.76
CA GLU A 580 -12.42 -11.12 -9.08
C GLU A 580 -11.48 -10.00 -9.59
N TYR A 581 -11.36 -8.88 -8.87
CA TYR A 581 -10.69 -7.65 -9.31
C TYR A 581 -9.18 -7.55 -8.97
N TYR A 582 -8.55 -8.66 -8.56
CA TYR A 582 -7.09 -8.73 -8.36
C TYR A 582 -6.28 -8.79 -9.65
N THR A 583 -6.93 -9.23 -10.70
CA THR A 583 -6.35 -9.53 -11.99
C THR A 583 -6.93 -8.55 -12.99
N HIS A 584 -6.21 -8.22 -14.05
CA HIS A 584 -6.77 -7.49 -15.21
C HIS A 584 -7.69 -8.38 -16.03
N ASP A 585 -8.31 -9.36 -15.36
CA ASP A 585 -9.26 -10.26 -15.96
C ASP A 585 -10.55 -9.47 -16.12
N TYR A 586 -11.00 -9.36 -17.36
CA TYR A 586 -12.34 -8.92 -17.69
C TYR A 586 -13.00 -10.00 -18.51
N SER A 587 -14.32 -9.93 -18.52
CA SER A 587 -15.10 -10.58 -19.55
C SER A 587 -15.83 -9.54 -20.39
N PHE A 588 -16.15 -9.95 -21.61
CA PHE A 588 -17.05 -9.22 -22.49
C PHE A 588 -17.94 -10.21 -23.25
N ASN A 589 -19.09 -9.69 -23.71
CA ASN A 589 -20.01 -10.47 -24.53
C ASN A 589 -19.91 -9.99 -25.97
N TYR A 590 -19.87 -10.94 -26.90
CA TYR A 590 -20.24 -10.72 -28.28
C TYR A 590 -21.45 -11.59 -28.59
N ASP A 591 -22.64 -10.98 -28.63
CA ASP A 591 -23.93 -11.67 -28.71
C ASP A 591 -24.08 -12.77 -27.63
N GLU A 592 -24.32 -14.03 -28.02
CA GLU A 592 -24.47 -15.15 -27.10
C GLU A 592 -23.12 -15.71 -26.58
N VAL A 593 -21.99 -15.22 -27.09
CA VAL A 593 -20.65 -15.71 -26.73
C VAL A 593 -20.05 -14.83 -25.63
N HIS A 594 -19.74 -15.47 -24.50
CA HIS A 594 -19.07 -14.84 -23.37
C HIS A 594 -17.57 -15.16 -23.42
N PHE A 595 -16.73 -14.12 -23.57
CA PHE A 595 -15.28 -14.21 -23.53
C PHE A 595 -14.81 -13.91 -22.12
N ILE A 596 -13.94 -14.77 -21.58
CA ILE A 596 -13.31 -14.67 -20.26
C ILE A 596 -11.81 -14.78 -20.45
#